data_AF-D3IMS9-F1
#
_entry.id   AF-D3IMS9-F1
#
_cell.length_a   1.000
_cell.length_b   1.000
_cell.length_c   1.000
_cell.angle_alpha   90.00
_cell.angle_beta   90.00
_cell.angle_gamma   90.00
#
_symmetry.space_group_name_H-M   'P 1'
#
loop_
_entity.id
_entity.type
_entity.pdbx_description
1 polymer ?
#
loop_
_entity_poly.entity_id
_entity_poly.type
_entity_poly.pdbx_seq_one_letter_code
_entity_poly.pdbx_strand_id
1 'polypeptide(L)' 'MDIYEESIKLAENLNKFGYQFISQEVLDAINYSSTGTEALMRIRFFLKEFLDNGVDINLLLLERAKNLLNQINAIID' A
#
# COMPACT_ATOMS: atom_id res chain seq x y z
N MET A 1 -13.49 6.37 6.23
CA MET A 1 -12.25 6.73 5.53
C MET A 1 -12.17 5.80 4.33
N ASP A 2 -11.87 6.32 3.14
CA ASP A 2 -11.82 5.51 1.93
C ASP A 2 -10.43 4.89 1.79
N ILE A 3 -10.38 3.55 1.82
CA ILE A 3 -9.12 2.81 1.81
C ILE A 3 -8.35 2.96 0.50
N TYR A 4 -9.07 3.20 -0.61
CA TYR A 4 -8.44 3.44 -1.90
C TYR A 4 -7.83 4.85 -1.94
N GLU A 5 -8.50 5.85 -1.36
CA GLU A 5 -7.93 7.20 -1.24
C GLU A 5 -6.67 7.21 -0.35
N GLU A 6 -6.67 6.47 0.76
CA GLU A 6 -5.48 6.30 1.60
C GLU A 6 -4.35 5.58 0.85
N SER A 7 -4.68 4.54 0.09
CA SER A 7 -3.73 3.79 -0.73
C SER A 7 -3.08 4.67 -1.80
N ILE A 8 -3.86 5.52 -2.48
CA ILE A 8 -3.35 6.49 -3.45
C ILE A 8 -2.40 7.49 -2.77
N LYS A 9 -2.80 8.06 -1.63
CA LYS A 9 -1.94 8.99 -0.88
C LYS A 9 -0.64 8.33 -0.44
N LEU A 10 -0.69 7.06 -0.04
CA LEU A 10 0.52 6.31 0.31
C LEU A 10 1.41 6.08 -0.91
N ALA A 11 0.85 5.68 -2.05
CA ALA A 11 1.58 5.51 -3.31
C ALA A 11 2.29 6.80 -3.73
N GLU A 12 1.61 7.94 -3.68
CA GLU A 12 2.23 9.24 -3.96
C GLU A 12 3.41 9.55 -3.04
N ASN A 13 3.32 9.20 -1.75
CA ASN A 13 4.45 9.38 -0.82
C ASN A 13 5.58 8.42 -1.16
N LEU A 14 5.28 7.14 -1.40
CA LEU A 14 6.26 6.13 -1.80
C LEU A 14 7.07 6.61 -3.02
N ASN A 15 6.40 7.12 -4.05
CA ASN A 15 7.05 7.67 -5.23
C ASN A 15 7.98 8.86 -4.89
N LYS A 16 7.52 9.81 -4.06
CA LYS A 16 8.32 10.97 -3.62
C LYS A 16 9.59 10.57 -2.85
N PHE A 17 9.55 9.45 -2.13
CA PHE A 17 10.68 8.93 -1.36
C PHE A 17 11.53 7.91 -2.15
N GLY A 18 11.30 7.73 -3.45
CA GLY A 18 12.10 6.88 -4.33
C GLY A 18 11.60 5.42 -4.44
N TYR A 19 10.49 5.06 -3.81
CA TYR A 19 9.88 3.73 -3.87
C TYR A 19 8.90 3.61 -5.04
N GLN A 20 9.37 3.94 -6.25
CA GLN A 20 8.56 3.99 -7.48
C GLN A 20 7.88 2.65 -7.80
N PHE A 21 8.59 1.54 -7.64
CA PHE A 21 8.04 0.21 -7.91
C PHE A 21 6.82 -0.09 -7.04
N ILE A 22 6.94 0.04 -5.71
CA ILE A 22 5.83 -0.20 -4.78
C ILE A 22 4.69 0.80 -5.02
N SER A 23 5.01 2.06 -5.30
CA SER A 23 3.99 3.06 -5.67
C SER A 23 3.17 2.61 -6.88
N GLN A 24 3.84 2.14 -7.94
CA GLN A 24 3.15 1.72 -9.16
C GLN A 24 2.28 0.49 -8.91
N GLU A 25 2.81 -0.50 -8.20
CA GLU A 25 2.06 -1.72 -7.89
C GLU A 25 0.81 -1.47 -7.05
N VAL A 26 0.85 -0.51 -6.11
CA VAL A 26 -0.34 -0.07 -5.36
C VAL A 26 -1.38 0.59 -6.29
N LEU A 27 -0.95 1.47 -7.19
CA LEU A 27 -1.87 2.12 -8.14
C LEU A 27 -2.45 1.12 -9.15
N ASP A 28 -1.64 0.17 -9.62
CA ASP A 28 -2.05 -0.87 -10.56
C ASP A 28 -3.03 -1.86 -9.92
N ALA A 29 -2.85 -2.16 -8.63
CA ALA A 29 -3.83 -2.95 -7.88
C ALA A 29 -5.20 -2.25 -7.84
N ILE A 30 -5.25 -0.92 -7.77
CA ILE A 30 -6.50 -0.17 -7.76
C ILE A 30 -7.12 -0.12 -9.16
N ASN A 31 -6.31 0.19 -10.18
CA ASN A 31 -6.81 0.47 -11.53
C ASN A 31 -7.12 -0.78 -12.35
N TYR A 32 -6.46 -1.90 -12.06
CA TYR A 32 -6.47 -3.09 -12.93
C TYR A 32 -6.92 -4.38 -12.24
N SER A 33 -7.47 -4.31 -11.03
CA SER A 33 -8.08 -5.48 -10.40
C SER A 33 -9.54 -5.66 -10.83
N SER A 34 -9.97 -6.90 -10.98
CA SER A 34 -11.33 -7.25 -11.43
C SER A 34 -12.37 -7.09 -10.32
N THR A 35 -11.93 -7.12 -9.05
CA THR A 35 -12.79 -6.94 -7.88
C THR A 35 -12.12 -6.10 -6.79
N GLY A 36 -12.93 -5.52 -5.91
CA GLY A 36 -12.41 -4.78 -4.75
C GLY A 36 -11.57 -5.65 -3.82
N THR A 37 -11.98 -6.90 -3.59
CA THR A 37 -11.21 -7.86 -2.79
C THR A 37 -9.85 -8.18 -3.41
N GLU A 38 -9.79 -8.39 -4.73
CA GLU A 38 -8.53 -8.61 -5.44
C GLU A 38 -7.60 -7.40 -5.32
N ALA A 39 -8.12 -6.18 -5.48
CA ALA A 39 -7.36 -4.96 -5.29
C ALA A 39 -6.74 -4.91 -3.89
N LEU A 40 -7.56 -5.15 -2.85
CA LEU A 40 -7.10 -5.12 -1.46
C LEU A 40 -6.07 -6.23 -1.16
N MET A 41 -6.23 -7.43 -1.72
CA MET A 41 -5.26 -8.52 -1.58
C MET A 41 -3.91 -8.17 -2.22
N ARG A 42 -3.91 -7.54 -3.41
CA ARG A 42 -2.70 -7.09 -4.08
C ARG A 42 -2.02 -5.97 -3.31
N ILE A 43 -2.76 -4.96 -2.86
CA ILE A 43 -2.21 -3.89 -2.03
C ILE A 43 -1.60 -4.47 -0.74
N ARG A 44 -2.29 -5.41 -0.07
CA ARG A 44 -1.77 -6.11 1.11
C ARG A 44 -0.42 -6.77 0.84
N PHE A 45 -0.30 -7.47 -0.29
CA PHE A 45 0.93 -8.15 -0.68
C PHE A 45 2.11 -7.18 -0.79
N PHE A 46 1.97 -6.11 -1.58
CA PHE A 46 3.06 -5.16 -1.81
C PHE A 46 3.41 -4.33 -0.57
N LEU A 47 2.41 -3.99 0.26
CA LEU A 47 2.69 -3.32 1.54
C LEU A 47 3.47 -4.22 2.49
N LYS A 48 3.16 -5.52 2.52
CA LYS A 48 3.91 -6.47 3.34
C LYS A 48 5.35 -6.60 2.85
N GLU A 49 5.57 -6.74 1.53
CA GLU A 49 6.91 -6.76 0.96
C GLU A 49 7.69 -5.48 1.26
N PHE A 50 7.06 -4.31 1.16
CA PHE A 50 7.68 -3.04 1.48
C PHE A 50 8.11 -2.95 2.96
N LEU A 51 7.27 -3.42 3.88
CA LEU A 51 7.55 -3.42 5.31
C LEU A 51 8.63 -4.44 5.70
N ASP A 52 8.62 -5.63 5.09
CA ASP A 52 9.57 -6.71 5.37
C ASP A 52 10.99 -6.39 4.87
N ASN A 53 11.10 -5.62 3.76
CA ASN A 53 12.38 -5.21 3.17
C ASN A 53 12.85 -3.81 3.62
N GLY A 54 12.20 -3.25 4.65
CA GLY A 54 12.23 -1.83 4.95
C GLY A 54 13.44 -1.27 5.71
N VAL A 55 14.65 -1.73 5.38
CA VAL A 55 15.88 -1.17 5.96
C VAL A 55 16.03 0.28 5.46
N ASP A 56 16.16 1.23 6.38
CA ASP A 56 16.29 2.69 6.14
C ASP A 56 15.06 3.42 5.56
N ILE A 57 13.85 2.89 5.71
CA ILE A 57 12.62 3.61 5.33
C ILE A 57 12.35 4.78 6.31
N ASN A 58 11.87 5.90 5.76
CA ASN A 58 11.31 7.01 6.53
C ASN A 58 10.23 6.54 7.54
N LEU A 59 10.39 6.88 8.82
CA LEU A 59 9.52 6.39 9.90
C LEU A 59 8.03 6.74 9.71
N LEU A 60 7.73 7.92 9.17
CA LEU A 60 6.34 8.34 8.87
C LEU A 60 5.73 7.49 7.76
N LEU A 61 6.53 7.10 6.76
CA LEU A 61 6.09 6.26 5.65
C LEU A 61 5.83 4.83 6.14
N LEU A 62 6.70 4.33 7.03
CA LEU A 62 6.54 3.05 7.73
C LEU A 62 5.24 2.99 8.54
N GLU A 63 4.96 4.01 9.35
CA GLU A 63 3.74 4.07 10.15
C GLU A 63 2.48 4.12 9.28
N ARG A 64 2.50 4.91 8.20
CA ARG A 64 1.37 4.97 7.25
C ARG A 64 1.13 3.62 6.57
N ALA A 65 2.19 2.97 6.08
CA ALA A 65 2.08 1.67 5.46
C ALA A 65 1.55 0.59 6.43
N LYS A 66 2.02 0.60 7.69
CA LYS A 66 1.50 -0.30 8.74
C LYS A 66 0.02 -0.05 9.05
N ASN A 67 -0.38 1.21 9.20
CA ASN A 67 -1.77 1.56 9.47
C ASN A 67 -2.69 1.11 8.34
N LEU A 68 -2.31 1.38 7.08
CA LEU A 68 -3.08 0.95 5.92
C LEU A 68 -3.15 -0.58 5.83
N LEU A 69 -2.03 -1.28 6.04
CA LEU A 69 -2.00 -2.74 6.06
C LEU A 69 -2.96 -3.33 7.10
N ASN A 70 -3.00 -2.75 8.30
CA ASN A 70 -3.91 -3.19 9.36
C ASN A 70 -5.38 -2.96 8.99
N GLN A 71 -5.71 -1.83 8.37
CA GLN A 71 -7.07 -1.57 7.88
C GLN A 71 -7.48 -2.59 6.81
N ILE A 72 -6.58 -2.89 5.87
CA ILE A 72 -6.83 -3.88 4.82
C ILE A 72 -7.07 -5.27 5.43
N ASN A 73 -6.24 -5.69 6.37
CA ASN A 73 -6.41 -6.98 7.05
C ASN A 73 -7.77 -7.06 7.75
N ALA A 74 -8.21 -5.99 8.42
CA ALA A 74 -9.52 -5.95 9.08
C ALA A 74 -10.74 -6.03 8.13
N ILE A 75 -10.53 -5.86 6.81
CA ILE A 75 -11.58 -5.98 5.79
C ILE A 75 -11.58 -7.37 5.14
N ILE A 76 -10.40 -7.96 4.94
CA ILE A 76 -10.25 -9.23 4.21
C ILE A 76 -10.29 -10.45 5.14
N ASP A 77 -9.83 -10.31 6.39
CA ASP A 77 -9.82 -11.39 7.39
C ASP A 77 -11.15 -11.45 8.17
#